data_AF-A0A525W7D3-F1
#
_entry.id   AF-A0A525W7D3-F1
#
_cell.length_a   1.000
_cell.length_b   1.000
_cell.length_c   1.000
_cell.angle_alpha   90.00
_cell.angle_beta   90.00
_cell.angle_gamma   90.00
#
_symmetry.space_group_name_H-M   'P 1'
#
loop_
_entity.id
_entity.type
_entity.pdbx_description
1 polymer ?
#
loop_
_entity_poly.entity_id
_entity_poly.type
_entity_poly.pdbx_seq_one_letter_code
_entity_poly.pdbx_strand_id
1 'polypeptide(L)'
;MAPTQTAQAPAQACRQCGLFLSGLLFVSIALGTTGLAESDGSIPALAPTLLFTTAPPPLSAPLAQATTPRKARGRWVRNQRSVTITAAALRALNSLSPAPHTEFTIDLFSVGTQLVDLSPGTEPQRTLHYQTWTGRLKQDRDSDVTLVIKGTAVAGTIRKGRTIYEIKPNADGTHDMTEIDSELLPSDHHPVSVSPAELAAGDAAAGIAAPTLSPATATDSGTLIDVLAVYTTTAKNANGGQNGMEALIVLGISLANTAFTNSQINTQFRLVHTAETDYAETGNYNTDLSHLRSTNDGFMDEVHALRNAHKADLVTLIEDNIGDACGVAYVMSSVSANFANSAFSVVEDDCISGYTLAHELGHNMGSMHDRVEGGTGAYPYSFGHKEAGKFRTIMAYPCSPSCPRINHFSNPNVSYQGTWQTGIDHNTSPATSADNARAFTNALSTVANFRNSGDTTAPPAPANFRIISP
;
A
#
# COMPACT_ATOMS: atom_id res chain seq x y z
N MET A 1 -5.96 48.14 -20.51
CA MET A 1 -7.06 48.91 -19.87
C MET A 1 -8.38 48.41 -20.45
N ALA A 2 -9.43 48.30 -19.64
CA ALA A 2 -10.83 48.17 -20.06
C ALA A 2 -11.46 49.61 -20.10
N PRO A 3 -12.74 49.86 -20.44
CA PRO A 3 -13.88 48.98 -20.79
C PRO A 3 -14.17 49.07 -22.32
N THR A 4 -15.36 48.94 -22.95
CA THR A 4 -16.78 48.96 -22.51
C THR A 4 -17.69 48.20 -23.49
N GLN A 5 -18.90 47.86 -23.04
CA GLN A 5 -20.00 47.28 -23.84
C GLN A 5 -20.74 48.34 -24.67
N THR A 6 -21.48 47.89 -25.69
CA THR A 6 -22.73 48.53 -26.16
C THR A 6 -23.78 47.46 -26.45
N ALA A 7 -25.06 47.80 -26.22
CA ALA A 7 -26.20 46.93 -26.51
C ALA A 7 -27.41 47.79 -26.93
N GLN A 8 -28.16 47.35 -27.96
CA GLN A 8 -29.42 47.94 -28.41
C GLN A 8 -30.30 46.86 -29.07
N ALA A 9 -31.62 47.09 -29.10
CA ALA A 9 -32.67 46.18 -29.56
C ALA A 9 -33.85 47.04 -30.11
N PRO A 10 -35.14 46.62 -30.17
CA PRO A 10 -35.74 45.29 -30.38
C PRO A 10 -36.84 45.26 -31.49
N ALA A 11 -37.29 44.06 -31.89
CA ALA A 11 -38.52 43.78 -32.65
C ALA A 11 -38.84 42.26 -32.60
N GLN A 12 -40.02 41.70 -32.90
CA GLN A 12 -41.46 42.08 -32.91
C GLN A 12 -42.25 40.75 -33.11
N ALA A 13 -43.52 40.53 -32.76
CA ALA A 13 -44.57 41.27 -32.01
C ALA A 13 -45.57 40.22 -31.41
N CYS A 14 -46.79 40.61 -30.98
CA CYS A 14 -47.80 39.70 -30.40
C CYS A 14 -49.24 40.19 -30.64
N ARG A 15 -50.22 39.27 -30.82
CA ARG A 15 -51.66 39.46 -30.51
C ARG A 15 -52.52 38.19 -30.68
N GLN A 16 -53.32 37.87 -29.64
CA GLN A 16 -54.78 37.55 -29.62
C GLN A 16 -55.38 36.45 -30.53
N CYS A 17 -56.55 35.85 -30.26
CA CYS A 17 -57.30 35.43 -29.04
C CYS A 17 -58.69 34.93 -29.51
N GLY A 18 -59.28 33.89 -28.90
CA GLY A 18 -60.71 33.57 -29.13
C GLY A 18 -61.14 32.17 -28.67
N LEU A 19 -62.14 32.10 -27.79
CA LEU A 19 -62.89 30.87 -27.46
C LEU A 19 -64.28 30.91 -28.13
N PHE A 20 -64.87 29.73 -28.38
CA PHE A 20 -66.33 29.52 -28.33
C PHE A 20 -66.65 28.10 -27.84
N LEU A 21 -67.91 27.84 -27.44
CA LEU A 21 -68.33 26.68 -26.63
C LEU A 21 -69.68 26.08 -27.12
N SER A 22 -70.10 24.94 -26.54
CA SER A 22 -71.28 24.08 -26.86
C SER A 22 -70.98 22.95 -27.86
N GLY A 23 -71.41 21.68 -27.71
CA GLY A 23 -72.25 20.99 -26.69
C GLY A 23 -72.41 19.48 -27.07
N LEU A 24 -73.26 18.61 -26.49
CA LEU A 24 -74.17 18.68 -25.34
C LEU A 24 -74.70 17.25 -24.96
N LEU A 25 -74.59 16.81 -23.69
CA LEU A 25 -75.27 15.61 -23.08
C LEU A 25 -74.90 14.20 -23.67
N PHE A 26 -75.12 13.04 -23.01
CA PHE A 26 -75.94 12.66 -21.84
C PHE A 26 -75.44 11.34 -21.16
N VAL A 27 -75.88 11.09 -19.92
CA VAL A 27 -76.01 9.81 -19.16
C VAL A 27 -74.76 9.26 -18.43
N SER A 28 -74.98 8.91 -17.16
CA SER A 28 -74.04 8.24 -16.25
C SER A 28 -74.39 6.77 -16.04
N ILE A 29 -73.37 5.92 -15.88
CA ILE A 29 -73.48 4.59 -15.24
C ILE A 29 -72.38 4.52 -14.16
N ALA A 30 -72.65 3.83 -13.05
CA ALA A 30 -71.80 3.81 -11.85
C ALA A 30 -71.26 2.40 -11.52
N LEU A 31 -70.37 2.36 -10.52
CA LEU A 31 -69.75 1.18 -9.86
C LEU A 31 -68.55 0.58 -10.60
N GLY A 32 -67.44 0.39 -9.86
CA GLY A 32 -66.19 -0.16 -10.39
C GLY A 32 -64.91 0.20 -9.62
N THR A 33 -64.97 0.37 -8.30
CA THR A 33 -63.77 0.69 -7.49
C THR A 33 -62.88 -0.53 -7.26
N THR A 34 -61.87 -0.72 -8.10
CA THR A 34 -60.68 -1.52 -7.78
C THR A 34 -59.45 -0.63 -7.84
N GLY A 35 -58.71 -0.55 -6.74
CA GLY A 35 -57.57 0.35 -6.62
C GLY A 35 -56.41 -0.08 -7.50
N LEU A 36 -56.01 0.80 -8.43
CA LEU A 36 -54.64 0.79 -8.93
C LEU A 36 -53.75 1.32 -7.81
N ALA A 37 -53.00 0.43 -7.15
CA ALA A 37 -51.89 0.86 -6.34
C ALA A 37 -50.84 1.49 -7.27
N GLU A 38 -50.45 2.73 -7.00
CA GLU A 38 -49.33 3.36 -7.69
C GLU A 38 -48.07 2.57 -7.34
N SER A 39 -47.57 1.79 -8.30
CA SER A 39 -46.29 1.09 -8.15
C SER A 39 -45.18 2.13 -8.23
N ASP A 40 -44.70 2.56 -7.06
CA ASP A 40 -43.57 3.47 -6.94
C ASP A 40 -42.43 3.03 -7.87
N GLY A 41 -41.97 3.93 -8.75
CA GLY A 41 -40.98 3.67 -9.80
C GLY A 41 -39.56 3.42 -9.28
N SER A 42 -39.43 2.95 -8.05
CA SER A 42 -38.19 2.58 -7.39
C SER A 42 -37.58 1.36 -8.07
N ILE A 43 -36.69 1.61 -9.03
CA ILE A 43 -35.77 0.59 -9.54
C ILE A 43 -35.07 -0.02 -8.31
N PRO A 44 -35.20 -1.33 -8.04
CA PRO A 44 -34.56 -1.94 -6.88
C PRO A 44 -33.05 -1.75 -7.00
N ALA A 45 -32.43 -1.18 -5.97
CA ALA A 45 -30.99 -0.94 -5.96
C ALA A 45 -30.27 -2.27 -6.22
N LEU A 46 -29.44 -2.29 -7.27
CA LEU A 46 -28.67 -3.48 -7.64
C LEU A 46 -27.82 -3.91 -6.44
N ALA A 47 -27.95 -5.18 -6.05
CA ALA A 47 -27.24 -5.72 -4.90
C ALA A 47 -25.71 -5.55 -5.09
N PRO A 48 -24.98 -5.00 -4.11
CA PRO A 48 -23.55 -4.71 -4.25
C PRO A 48 -22.74 -5.96 -4.60
N THR A 49 -21.87 -5.82 -5.61
CA THR A 49 -21.28 -6.95 -6.33
C THR A 49 -20.45 -7.83 -5.41
N LEU A 50 -20.69 -9.15 -5.42
CA LEU A 50 -19.87 -10.08 -4.65
C LEU A 50 -18.42 -10.06 -5.15
N LEU A 51 -17.48 -9.75 -4.27
CA LEU A 51 -16.05 -9.65 -4.59
C LEU A 51 -15.46 -11.02 -4.90
N PHE A 52 -15.72 -11.99 -4.02
CA PHE A 52 -15.20 -13.35 -4.08
C PHE A 52 -16.29 -14.39 -3.82
N THR A 53 -16.32 -15.47 -4.60
CA THR A 53 -17.04 -16.71 -4.26
C THR A 53 -16.08 -17.72 -3.62
N THR A 54 -16.61 -18.69 -2.86
CA THR A 54 -15.84 -19.90 -2.49
C THR A 54 -15.31 -20.56 -3.76
N ALA A 55 -14.03 -20.95 -3.77
CA ALA A 55 -13.48 -21.69 -4.90
C ALA A 55 -14.19 -23.04 -5.07
N PRO A 56 -14.41 -23.53 -6.30
CA PRO A 56 -14.79 -24.92 -6.50
C PRO A 56 -13.68 -25.85 -5.97
N PRO A 57 -13.99 -27.05 -5.45
CA PRO A 57 -12.97 -28.00 -5.07
C PRO A 57 -12.10 -28.35 -6.30
N PRO A 58 -10.77 -28.52 -6.13
CA PRO A 58 -9.87 -28.76 -7.25
C PRO A 58 -10.31 -30.01 -8.03
N LEU A 59 -10.44 -29.87 -9.35
CA LEU A 59 -10.76 -30.98 -10.23
C LEU A 59 -9.67 -32.05 -10.13
N SER A 60 -10.08 -33.31 -10.01
CA SER A 60 -9.20 -34.46 -9.78
C SER A 60 -8.32 -34.81 -11.01
N ALA A 61 -7.36 -33.93 -11.32
CA ALA A 61 -6.40 -34.11 -12.40
C ALA A 61 -5.42 -35.25 -12.07
N PRO A 62 -5.26 -36.28 -12.94
CA PRO A 62 -4.23 -37.28 -12.76
C PRO A 62 -2.84 -36.69 -13.05
N LEU A 63 -1.93 -36.76 -12.07
CA LEU A 63 -0.48 -36.55 -12.24
C LEU A 63 -0.02 -35.17 -12.78
N ALA A 64 -0.89 -34.15 -12.80
CA ALA A 64 -0.41 -32.81 -12.52
C ALA A 64 0.16 -32.79 -11.09
N GLN A 65 1.23 -32.02 -10.84
CA GLN A 65 1.68 -31.77 -9.47
C GLN A 65 0.54 -31.09 -8.71
N ALA A 66 -0.10 -31.81 -7.80
CA ALA A 66 -1.16 -31.25 -6.99
C ALA A 66 -0.54 -30.17 -6.09
N THR A 67 -0.78 -28.90 -6.44
CA THR A 67 -0.47 -27.75 -5.59
C THR A 67 -1.25 -27.90 -4.29
N THR A 68 -0.60 -28.49 -3.29
CA THR A 68 -1.18 -28.69 -1.96
C THR A 68 -1.62 -27.33 -1.44
N PRO A 69 -2.89 -27.14 -1.02
CA PRO A 69 -3.37 -25.87 -0.49
C PRO A 69 -2.39 -25.34 0.55
N ARG A 70 -2.00 -24.04 0.44
CA ARG A 70 -0.95 -23.40 1.26
C ARG A 70 -1.19 -23.76 2.72
N LYS A 71 -0.39 -24.68 3.27
CA LYS A 71 -0.61 -25.17 4.63
C LYS A 71 -0.33 -24.01 5.57
N ALA A 72 -1.38 -23.48 6.21
CA ALA A 72 -1.36 -22.32 7.10
C ALA A 72 -0.02 -22.16 7.84
N ARG A 73 0.83 -21.25 7.35
CA ARG A 73 2.15 -21.01 7.92
C ARG A 73 1.98 -20.22 9.21
N GLY A 74 2.65 -20.70 10.27
CA GLY A 74 2.77 -19.98 11.53
C GLY A 74 1.55 -19.99 12.45
N ARG A 75 1.82 -19.58 13.70
CA ARG A 75 0.87 -19.48 14.82
C ARG A 75 -0.18 -18.36 14.67
N TRP A 76 -0.06 -17.53 13.64
CA TRP A 76 -0.85 -16.31 13.45
C TRP A 76 -2.10 -16.51 12.61
N VAL A 77 -2.14 -17.54 11.76
CA VAL A 77 -3.32 -17.90 10.97
C VAL A 77 -4.38 -18.52 11.88
N ARG A 78 -5.58 -17.92 11.89
CA ARG A 78 -6.77 -18.41 12.61
C ARG A 78 -7.67 -19.25 11.71
N ASN A 79 -7.92 -18.78 10.49
CA ASN A 79 -8.77 -19.40 9.49
C ASN A 79 -8.19 -19.15 8.09
N GLN A 80 -8.42 -20.07 7.15
CA GLN A 80 -7.99 -19.93 5.76
C GLN A 80 -8.98 -20.65 4.84
N ARG A 81 -9.20 -20.13 3.63
CA ARG A 81 -10.02 -20.77 2.60
C ARG A 81 -9.61 -20.31 1.20
N SER A 82 -9.71 -21.20 0.23
CA SER A 82 -9.60 -20.84 -1.19
C SER A 82 -10.91 -20.19 -1.68
N VAL A 83 -10.76 -19.08 -2.41
CA VAL A 83 -11.80 -18.28 -3.02
C VAL A 83 -11.47 -17.99 -4.48
N THR A 84 -12.39 -17.38 -5.22
CA THR A 84 -12.16 -16.94 -6.60
C THR A 84 -12.84 -15.60 -6.81
N ILE A 85 -12.11 -14.62 -7.35
CA ILE A 85 -12.68 -13.30 -7.69
C ILE A 85 -13.81 -13.47 -8.70
N THR A 86 -14.96 -12.83 -8.47
CA THR A 86 -16.09 -12.98 -9.40
C THR A 86 -15.81 -12.24 -10.72
N ALA A 87 -16.31 -12.78 -11.83
CA ALA A 87 -16.15 -12.13 -13.14
C ALA A 87 -16.81 -10.73 -13.20
N ALA A 88 -17.76 -10.42 -12.31
CA ALA A 88 -18.33 -9.08 -12.17
C ALA A 88 -17.36 -8.14 -11.43
N ALA A 89 -16.83 -8.57 -10.29
CA ALA A 89 -15.83 -7.82 -9.53
C ALA A 89 -14.56 -7.56 -10.35
N LEU A 90 -14.02 -8.59 -11.01
CA LEU A 90 -12.82 -8.50 -11.83
C LEU A 90 -12.97 -7.48 -12.98
N ARG A 91 -14.15 -7.35 -13.59
CA ARG A 91 -14.42 -6.35 -14.63
C ARG A 91 -14.53 -4.93 -14.06
N ALA A 92 -15.11 -4.76 -12.88
CA ALA A 92 -15.19 -3.46 -12.23
C ALA A 92 -13.80 -2.97 -11.78
N LEU A 93 -13.03 -3.85 -11.14
CA LEU A 93 -11.70 -3.56 -10.61
C LEU A 93 -10.60 -3.41 -11.67
N ASN A 94 -10.83 -3.89 -12.90
CA ASN A 94 -9.95 -3.66 -14.05
C ASN A 94 -10.42 -2.52 -14.98
N SER A 95 -11.46 -1.76 -14.63
CA SER A 95 -12.00 -0.72 -15.52
C SER A 95 -10.99 0.39 -15.81
N LEU A 96 -10.75 0.69 -17.10
CA LEU A 96 -9.94 1.84 -17.55
C LEU A 96 -10.61 3.20 -17.26
N SER A 97 -11.88 3.20 -16.85
CA SER A 97 -12.62 4.37 -16.37
C SER A 97 -13.49 3.92 -15.19
N PRO A 98 -12.88 3.72 -14.00
CA PRO A 98 -13.58 3.25 -12.82
C PRO A 98 -14.46 4.36 -12.23
N ALA A 99 -15.50 3.97 -11.49
CA ALA A 99 -16.27 4.92 -10.69
C ALA A 99 -15.43 5.41 -9.48
N PRO A 100 -15.58 6.66 -9.02
CA PRO A 100 -14.82 7.19 -7.87
C PRO A 100 -15.04 6.38 -6.57
N HIS A 101 -16.20 5.75 -6.45
CA HIS A 101 -16.56 4.79 -5.40
C HIS A 101 -17.26 3.60 -6.06
N THR A 102 -16.89 2.38 -5.67
CA THR A 102 -17.55 1.14 -6.08
C THR A 102 -17.78 0.26 -4.85
N GLU A 103 -19.01 -0.23 -4.70
CA GLU A 103 -19.42 -1.05 -3.55
C GLU A 103 -19.41 -2.55 -3.88
N PHE A 104 -18.77 -3.34 -3.01
CA PHE A 104 -18.68 -4.79 -3.12
C PHE A 104 -19.10 -5.48 -1.83
N THR A 105 -19.69 -6.66 -1.92
CA THR A 105 -19.87 -7.56 -0.77
C THR A 105 -18.71 -8.53 -0.64
N ILE A 106 -18.27 -8.80 0.58
CA ILE A 106 -17.27 -9.83 0.87
C ILE A 106 -17.63 -10.54 2.16
N ASP A 107 -17.49 -11.86 2.20
CA ASP A 107 -17.62 -12.62 3.44
C ASP A 107 -16.27 -12.67 4.19
N LEU A 108 -16.29 -12.49 5.52
CA LEU A 108 -15.11 -12.47 6.39
C LEU A 108 -15.22 -13.49 7.54
N PHE A 109 -15.41 -14.76 7.19
CA PHE A 109 -15.48 -15.89 8.14
C PHE A 109 -16.53 -15.65 9.25
N SER A 110 -16.10 -15.62 10.52
CA SER A 110 -16.96 -15.41 11.70
C SER A 110 -17.60 -14.02 11.77
N VAL A 111 -17.07 -13.04 11.04
CA VAL A 111 -17.65 -11.69 10.90
C VAL A 111 -18.75 -11.66 9.82
N GLY A 112 -18.84 -12.70 8.99
CA GLY A 112 -19.85 -12.85 7.94
C GLY A 112 -19.70 -11.82 6.81
N THR A 113 -20.78 -11.61 6.05
CA THR A 113 -20.77 -10.69 4.91
C THR A 113 -20.70 -9.23 5.35
N GLN A 114 -19.70 -8.51 4.87
CA GLN A 114 -19.50 -7.06 5.03
C GLN A 114 -19.69 -6.34 3.69
N LEU A 115 -19.92 -5.03 3.75
CA LEU A 115 -19.99 -4.15 2.59
C LEU A 115 -18.70 -3.32 2.51
N VAL A 116 -17.98 -3.41 1.40
CA VAL A 116 -16.74 -2.68 1.14
C VAL A 116 -17.01 -1.52 0.20
N ASP A 117 -16.49 -0.33 0.52
CA ASP A 117 -16.51 0.88 -0.30
C ASP A 117 -15.07 1.16 -0.76
N LEU A 118 -14.81 0.98 -2.06
CA LEU A 118 -13.49 1.09 -2.67
C LEU A 118 -13.42 2.24 -3.68
N SER A 119 -12.29 2.95 -3.66
CA SER A 119 -11.90 3.97 -4.64
C SER A 119 -10.62 3.53 -5.37
N PRO A 120 -10.42 3.95 -6.63
CA PRO A 120 -9.14 3.74 -7.32
C PRO A 120 -8.00 4.46 -6.59
N GLY A 121 -6.85 3.80 -6.47
CA GLY A 121 -5.63 4.39 -5.90
C GLY A 121 -5.07 5.51 -6.77
N THR A 122 -4.43 6.49 -6.14
CA THR A 122 -3.82 7.67 -6.82
C THR A 122 -2.43 7.40 -7.39
N GLU A 123 -1.86 6.21 -7.17
CA GLU A 123 -0.49 5.85 -7.52
C GLU A 123 -0.21 5.99 -9.04
N PRO A 124 0.76 6.82 -9.48
CA PRO A 124 0.88 7.27 -10.87
C PRO A 124 1.59 6.26 -11.80
N GLN A 125 1.12 5.01 -11.85
CA GLN A 125 1.81 3.91 -12.54
C GLN A 125 0.97 3.22 -13.62
N ARG A 126 0.98 3.77 -14.84
CA ARG A 126 0.40 3.12 -16.04
C ARG A 126 1.33 2.07 -16.68
N THR A 127 2.59 1.98 -16.22
CA THR A 127 3.69 1.21 -16.80
C THR A 127 3.72 -0.26 -16.37
N LEU A 128 3.39 -0.57 -15.12
CA LEU A 128 3.48 -1.94 -14.56
C LEU A 128 2.16 -2.74 -14.64
N HIS A 129 1.16 -2.21 -15.35
CA HIS A 129 -0.11 -2.87 -15.70
C HIS A 129 -0.90 -3.47 -14.52
N TYR A 130 -0.86 -2.82 -13.35
CA TYR A 130 -1.71 -3.12 -12.20
C TYR A 130 -2.80 -2.06 -11.99
N GLN A 131 -3.80 -2.39 -11.18
CA GLN A 131 -4.79 -1.44 -10.65
C GLN A 131 -4.90 -1.61 -9.14
N THR A 132 -4.51 -0.55 -8.41
CA THR A 132 -4.65 -0.46 -6.96
C THR A 132 -6.01 0.15 -6.60
N TRP A 133 -6.65 -0.39 -5.57
CA TRP A 133 -7.91 0.12 -5.01
C TRP A 133 -7.79 0.20 -3.49
N THR A 134 -8.16 1.33 -2.91
CA THR A 134 -8.13 1.56 -1.46
C THR A 134 -9.52 1.92 -0.93
N GLY A 135 -9.79 1.65 0.34
CA GLY A 135 -11.11 1.89 0.90
C GLY A 135 -11.29 1.34 2.32
N ARG A 136 -12.53 1.01 2.67
CA ARG A 136 -12.93 0.56 4.03
C ARG A 136 -14.22 -0.26 4.00
N LEU A 137 -14.49 -0.99 5.07
CA LEU A 137 -15.80 -1.59 5.32
C LEU A 137 -16.80 -0.47 5.72
N LYS A 138 -17.99 -0.42 5.13
CA LYS A 138 -18.94 0.69 5.38
C LYS A 138 -19.49 0.73 6.81
N GLN A 139 -19.52 -0.42 7.48
CA GLN A 139 -19.89 -0.53 8.90
C GLN A 139 -18.75 -0.18 9.88
N ASP A 140 -17.50 0.00 9.41
CA ASP A 140 -16.32 0.07 10.28
C ASP A 140 -15.36 1.19 9.85
N ARG A 141 -15.40 2.32 10.58
CA ARG A 141 -14.65 3.53 10.22
C ARG A 141 -13.14 3.42 10.42
N ASP A 142 -12.71 2.49 11.26
CA ASP A 142 -11.30 2.25 11.59
C ASP A 142 -10.73 1.06 10.78
N SER A 143 -11.53 0.50 9.86
CA SER A 143 -11.07 -0.50 8.90
C SER A 143 -10.39 0.14 7.69
N ASP A 144 -9.33 -0.49 7.22
CA ASP A 144 -8.72 -0.22 5.92
C ASP A 144 -8.89 -1.42 4.99
N VAL A 145 -8.93 -1.14 3.68
CA VAL A 145 -8.87 -2.14 2.62
C VAL A 145 -7.93 -1.63 1.55
N THR A 146 -7.01 -2.50 1.11
CA THR A 146 -6.17 -2.29 -0.08
C THR A 146 -6.19 -3.55 -0.93
N LEU A 147 -6.56 -3.42 -2.20
CA LEU A 147 -6.50 -4.49 -3.20
C LEU A 147 -5.59 -4.05 -4.35
N VAL A 148 -4.79 -4.97 -4.87
CA VAL A 148 -3.98 -4.78 -6.08
C VAL A 148 -4.32 -5.89 -7.06
N ILE A 149 -4.76 -5.50 -8.25
CA ILE A 149 -5.19 -6.40 -9.31
C ILE A 149 -4.17 -6.33 -10.46
N LYS A 150 -3.64 -7.48 -10.87
CA LYS A 150 -2.79 -7.62 -12.06
C LYS A 150 -3.26 -8.79 -12.93
N GLY A 151 -3.96 -8.46 -14.00
CA GLY A 151 -4.70 -9.44 -14.80
C GLY A 151 -5.82 -10.08 -13.97
N THR A 152 -5.70 -11.38 -13.67
CA THR A 152 -6.58 -12.15 -12.76
C THR A 152 -6.02 -12.29 -11.35
N ALA A 153 -4.73 -12.02 -11.14
CA ALA A 153 -4.12 -12.07 -9.81
C ALA A 153 -4.63 -10.91 -8.96
N VAL A 154 -4.91 -11.21 -7.69
CA VAL A 154 -5.33 -10.22 -6.69
C VAL A 154 -4.52 -10.47 -5.42
N ALA A 155 -3.73 -9.48 -5.02
CA ALA A 155 -3.16 -9.41 -3.69
C ALA A 155 -3.94 -8.36 -2.88
N GLY A 156 -4.13 -8.55 -1.57
CA GLY A 156 -4.81 -7.53 -0.78
C GLY A 156 -4.87 -7.77 0.72
N THR A 157 -5.26 -6.72 1.44
CA THR A 157 -5.56 -6.73 2.87
C THR A 157 -6.90 -6.06 3.14
N ILE A 158 -7.68 -6.64 4.04
CA ILE A 158 -8.78 -5.98 4.75
C ILE A 158 -8.43 -6.03 6.24
N ARG A 159 -8.40 -4.90 6.95
CA ARG A 159 -8.03 -4.87 8.37
C ARG A 159 -9.19 -4.44 9.24
N LYS A 160 -9.27 -5.05 10.42
CA LYS A 160 -10.31 -4.78 11.43
C LYS A 160 -9.68 -4.87 12.82
N GLY A 161 -9.16 -3.75 13.30
CA GLY A 161 -8.35 -3.69 14.51
C GLY A 161 -7.12 -4.59 14.40
N ARG A 162 -7.02 -5.61 15.26
CA ARG A 162 -5.91 -6.59 15.26
C ARG A 162 -5.98 -7.63 14.14
N THR A 163 -7.14 -7.85 13.53
CA THR A 163 -7.34 -8.90 12.53
C THR A 163 -7.02 -8.38 11.14
N ILE A 164 -6.20 -9.11 10.39
CA ILE A 164 -6.00 -8.93 8.95
C ILE A 164 -6.72 -10.06 8.23
N TYR A 165 -7.47 -9.75 7.19
CA TYR A 165 -7.89 -10.72 6.18
C TYR A 165 -7.00 -10.49 4.95
N GLU A 166 -5.99 -11.34 4.82
CA GLU A 166 -5.07 -11.36 3.69
C GLU A 166 -5.72 -12.07 2.51
N ILE A 167 -5.41 -11.61 1.30
CA ILE A 167 -5.78 -12.25 0.04
C ILE A 167 -4.47 -12.42 -0.74
N LYS A 168 -4.05 -13.67 -0.99
CA LYS A 168 -2.88 -14.01 -1.83
C LYS A 168 -3.31 -14.85 -3.03
N PRO A 169 -2.82 -14.59 -4.25
CA PRO A 169 -3.19 -15.34 -5.44
C PRO A 169 -2.47 -16.70 -5.54
N ASN A 170 -3.18 -17.71 -6.04
CA ASN A 170 -2.64 -19.06 -6.29
C ASN A 170 -2.38 -19.27 -7.80
N ALA A 171 -1.48 -20.20 -8.12
CA ALA A 171 -1.05 -20.47 -9.51
C ALA A 171 -2.15 -21.07 -10.42
N ASP A 172 -3.25 -21.58 -9.83
CA ASP A 172 -4.43 -22.07 -10.55
C ASP A 172 -5.47 -20.97 -10.87
N GLY A 173 -5.22 -19.73 -10.45
CA GLY A 173 -6.12 -18.59 -10.61
C GLY A 173 -7.17 -18.45 -9.50
N THR A 174 -7.14 -19.30 -8.46
CA THR A 174 -7.83 -19.05 -7.20
C THR A 174 -7.03 -18.07 -6.33
N HIS A 175 -7.58 -17.71 -5.17
CA HIS A 175 -6.91 -16.88 -4.17
C HIS A 175 -7.12 -17.52 -2.80
N ASP A 176 -6.10 -17.51 -1.95
CA ASP A 176 -6.25 -17.86 -0.55
C ASP A 176 -6.63 -16.62 0.25
N MET A 177 -7.78 -16.70 0.93
CA MET A 177 -8.23 -15.73 1.91
C MET A 177 -7.87 -16.25 3.30
N THR A 178 -7.11 -15.48 4.08
CA THR A 178 -6.51 -15.90 5.35
C THR A 178 -6.82 -14.90 6.46
N GLU A 179 -7.46 -15.34 7.55
CA GLU A 179 -7.62 -14.55 8.78
C GLU A 179 -6.35 -14.68 9.64
N ILE A 180 -5.68 -13.56 9.87
CA ILE A 180 -4.41 -13.44 10.58
C ILE A 180 -4.58 -12.57 11.84
N ASP A 181 -4.03 -13.03 12.96
CA ASP A 181 -3.82 -12.21 14.16
C ASP A 181 -2.49 -11.44 14.07
N SER A 182 -2.56 -10.13 13.82
CA SER A 182 -1.36 -9.30 13.56
C SER A 182 -0.40 -9.15 14.74
N GLU A 183 -0.79 -9.54 15.97
CA GLU A 183 0.14 -9.59 17.11
C GLU A 183 0.85 -10.94 17.27
N LEU A 184 0.44 -11.96 16.51
CA LEU A 184 1.07 -13.29 16.54
C LEU A 184 2.06 -13.51 15.41
N LEU A 185 2.15 -12.60 14.43
CA LEU A 185 3.22 -12.56 13.42
C LEU A 185 4.62 -12.60 14.09
N PRO A 186 5.68 -12.95 13.35
CA PRO A 186 7.06 -12.67 13.77
C PRO A 186 7.28 -11.17 14.00
N SER A 187 8.33 -10.82 14.73
CA SER A 187 8.84 -9.45 14.69
C SER A 187 9.66 -9.24 13.41
N ASP A 188 9.71 -8.01 12.93
CA ASP A 188 10.78 -7.52 12.07
C ASP A 188 12.13 -7.67 12.84
N HIS A 189 13.26 -7.97 12.17
CA HIS A 189 14.54 -8.15 12.87
C HIS A 189 15.19 -6.80 13.20
N HIS A 190 16.07 -6.77 14.22
CA HIS A 190 16.84 -5.55 14.51
C HIS A 190 17.80 -5.22 13.35
N PRO A 191 17.82 -3.98 12.83
CA PRO A 191 18.53 -3.65 11.60
C PRO A 191 20.05 -3.69 11.76
N VAL A 192 20.73 -3.97 10.65
CA VAL A 192 22.19 -4.05 10.59
C VAL A 192 22.77 -2.64 10.53
N SER A 193 23.53 -2.26 11.55
CA SER A 193 24.23 -0.97 11.58
C SER A 193 25.46 -1.00 10.67
N VAL A 194 25.54 -0.07 9.71
CA VAL A 194 26.72 0.13 8.85
C VAL A 194 27.83 0.78 9.67
N SER A 195 29.05 0.24 9.60
CA SER A 195 30.18 0.79 10.36
C SER A 195 30.67 2.13 9.78
N PRO A 196 31.33 2.99 10.60
CA PRO A 196 31.94 4.23 10.09
C PRO A 196 32.97 4.01 8.97
N ALA A 197 33.58 2.82 8.87
CA ALA A 197 34.52 2.48 7.81
C ALA A 197 33.80 2.16 6.48
N GLU A 198 32.75 1.35 6.52
CA GLU A 198 31.90 1.07 5.34
C GLU A 198 31.21 2.35 4.84
N LEU A 199 30.72 3.18 5.75
CA LEU A 199 30.08 4.46 5.42
C LEU A 199 31.08 5.50 4.90
N ALA A 200 32.33 5.50 5.37
CA ALA A 200 33.38 6.35 4.80
C ALA A 200 33.79 5.90 3.39
N ALA A 201 33.72 4.60 3.09
CA ALA A 201 34.12 4.05 1.80
C ALA A 201 33.06 4.25 0.69
N GLY A 202 31.76 4.24 1.04
CA GLY A 202 30.67 4.52 0.09
C GLY A 202 30.65 3.60 -1.13
N ASP A 203 30.16 4.09 -2.28
CA ASP A 203 30.17 3.34 -3.54
C ASP A 203 31.60 3.01 -4.03
N ALA A 204 32.64 3.70 -3.55
CA ALA A 204 34.02 3.48 -4.02
C ALA A 204 34.64 2.15 -3.58
N ALA A 205 34.18 1.57 -2.46
CA ALA A 205 34.55 0.19 -2.09
C ALA A 205 33.81 -0.88 -2.89
N ALA A 206 32.66 -0.53 -3.49
CA ALA A 206 31.81 -1.46 -4.21
C ALA A 206 32.30 -1.76 -5.65
N GLY A 207 33.42 -1.16 -6.09
CA GLY A 207 33.94 -1.28 -7.46
C GLY A 207 33.09 -0.59 -8.54
N ILE A 208 31.86 -0.18 -8.21
CA ILE A 208 30.96 0.56 -9.08
C ILE A 208 31.51 1.98 -9.26
N ALA A 209 31.84 2.34 -10.50
CA ALA A 209 32.03 3.74 -10.85
C ALA A 209 30.71 4.49 -10.60
N ALA A 210 30.70 5.38 -9.61
CA ALA A 210 29.53 6.20 -9.28
C ALA A 210 29.00 6.88 -10.56
N PRO A 211 27.67 6.95 -10.78
CA PRO A 211 27.11 7.51 -12.00
C PRO A 211 27.69 8.92 -12.25
N THR A 212 28.31 9.12 -13.42
CA THR A 212 28.86 10.43 -13.79
C THR A 212 27.71 11.39 -14.08
N LEU A 213 27.16 11.98 -13.01
CA LEU A 213 26.14 13.00 -13.07
C LEU A 213 26.63 14.13 -13.98
N SER A 214 25.96 14.30 -15.12
CA SER A 214 26.25 15.43 -16.00
C SER A 214 25.92 16.73 -15.24
N PRO A 215 26.71 17.81 -15.32
CA PRO A 215 26.59 18.97 -14.42
C PRO A 215 25.33 19.87 -14.57
N ALA A 216 24.22 19.31 -15.06
CA ALA A 216 22.97 19.99 -15.35
C ALA A 216 21.70 19.14 -15.08
N THR A 217 21.82 17.92 -14.51
CA THR A 217 20.64 17.22 -13.96
C THR A 217 20.17 17.94 -12.70
N ALA A 218 18.86 18.21 -12.59
CA ALA A 218 18.29 18.61 -11.31
C ALA A 218 18.52 17.51 -10.26
N THR A 219 18.62 17.89 -9.00
CA THR A 219 18.51 16.97 -7.86
C THR A 219 17.05 16.69 -7.59
N ASP A 220 16.68 15.45 -7.26
CA ASP A 220 15.32 15.15 -6.82
C ASP A 220 14.97 16.00 -5.58
N SER A 221 13.73 16.51 -5.54
CA SER A 221 13.18 17.31 -4.45
C SER A 221 12.91 16.52 -3.15
N GLY A 222 13.16 15.20 -3.11
CA GLY A 222 12.78 14.33 -1.99
C GLY A 222 11.30 13.96 -1.99
N THR A 223 10.60 14.34 -3.05
CA THR A 223 9.14 14.21 -3.20
C THR A 223 8.69 12.83 -3.64
N LEU A 224 9.61 12.08 -4.24
CA LEU A 224 9.52 10.65 -4.50
C LEU A 224 10.76 9.97 -3.90
N ILE A 225 10.67 8.68 -3.63
CA ILE A 225 11.81 7.80 -3.31
C ILE A 225 11.73 6.61 -4.25
N ASP A 226 12.74 6.40 -5.10
CA ASP A 226 12.69 5.36 -6.12
C ASP A 226 13.09 3.99 -5.55
N VAL A 227 12.22 2.98 -5.73
CA VAL A 227 12.37 1.63 -5.17
C VAL A 227 12.46 0.59 -6.28
N LEU A 228 13.51 -0.23 -6.25
CA LEU A 228 13.60 -1.49 -6.99
C LEU A 228 13.22 -2.62 -6.04
N ALA A 229 12.25 -3.44 -6.43
CA ALA A 229 11.94 -4.69 -5.74
C ALA A 229 12.41 -5.88 -6.57
N VAL A 230 13.25 -6.72 -5.99
CA VAL A 230 13.63 -8.02 -6.56
C VAL A 230 12.97 -9.14 -5.77
N TYR A 231 12.80 -10.31 -6.39
CA TYR A 231 12.14 -11.45 -5.76
C TYR A 231 12.72 -12.77 -6.24
N THR A 232 12.69 -13.77 -5.37
CA THR A 232 13.22 -15.12 -5.66
C THR A 232 12.22 -15.94 -6.49
N THR A 233 12.71 -17.03 -7.09
CA THR A 233 11.83 -18.03 -7.72
C THR A 233 10.88 -18.68 -6.71
N THR A 234 11.31 -18.88 -5.46
CA THR A 234 10.45 -19.45 -4.40
C THR A 234 9.28 -18.52 -4.08
N ALA A 235 9.57 -17.25 -3.75
CA ALA A 235 8.56 -16.22 -3.48
C ALA A 235 7.59 -16.06 -4.66
N LYS A 236 8.11 -16.03 -5.90
CA LYS A 236 7.27 -15.96 -7.10
C LYS A 236 6.28 -17.13 -7.18
N ASN A 237 6.73 -18.35 -6.90
CA ASN A 237 5.90 -19.55 -6.99
C ASN A 237 4.90 -19.65 -5.82
N ALA A 238 5.29 -19.22 -4.61
CA ALA A 238 4.40 -19.10 -3.46
C ALA A 238 3.27 -18.09 -3.67
N ASN A 239 3.53 -17.03 -4.45
CA ASN A 239 2.58 -15.97 -4.80
C ASN A 239 1.87 -16.18 -6.14
N GLY A 240 1.67 -17.43 -6.56
CA GLY A 240 0.86 -17.74 -7.74
C GLY A 240 1.47 -17.33 -9.08
N GLY A 241 2.79 -17.14 -9.14
CA GLY A 241 3.53 -16.72 -10.32
C GLY A 241 3.71 -15.20 -10.43
N GLN A 242 4.37 -14.77 -11.50
CA GLN A 242 4.83 -13.38 -11.70
C GLN A 242 3.76 -12.31 -11.42
N ASN A 243 2.56 -12.44 -11.99
CA ASN A 243 1.49 -11.45 -11.80
C ASN A 243 1.06 -11.30 -10.33
N GLY A 244 1.13 -12.37 -9.55
CA GLY A 244 0.75 -12.35 -8.14
C GLY A 244 1.86 -11.85 -7.23
N MET A 245 3.10 -12.23 -7.51
CA MET A 245 4.30 -11.68 -6.85
C MET A 245 4.41 -10.17 -7.04
N GLU A 246 4.24 -9.69 -8.27
CA GLU A 246 4.28 -8.26 -8.59
C GLU A 246 3.06 -7.51 -8.01
N ALA A 247 1.89 -8.14 -7.90
CA ALA A 247 0.76 -7.57 -7.17
C ALA A 247 1.01 -7.48 -5.65
N LEU A 248 1.72 -8.44 -5.05
CA LEU A 248 2.11 -8.40 -3.63
C LEU A 248 3.13 -7.31 -3.34
N ILE A 249 4.14 -7.15 -4.21
CA ILE A 249 5.12 -6.05 -4.12
C ILE A 249 4.41 -4.69 -4.16
N VAL A 250 3.52 -4.50 -5.12
CA VAL A 250 2.73 -3.26 -5.27
C VAL A 250 1.77 -3.06 -4.10
N LEU A 251 1.24 -4.13 -3.48
CA LEU A 251 0.47 -4.04 -2.24
C LEU A 251 1.34 -3.48 -1.12
N GLY A 252 2.56 -4.00 -0.92
CA GLY A 252 3.51 -3.48 0.06
C GLY A 252 3.81 -1.99 -0.14
N ILE A 253 4.09 -1.56 -1.37
CA ILE A 253 4.33 -0.14 -1.72
C ILE A 253 3.08 0.71 -1.46
N SER A 254 1.89 0.24 -1.84
CA SER A 254 0.63 0.94 -1.58
C SER A 254 0.34 1.09 -0.08
N LEU A 255 0.66 0.08 0.73
CA LEU A 255 0.53 0.15 2.19
C LEU A 255 1.54 1.15 2.78
N ALA A 256 2.77 1.21 2.27
CA ALA A 256 3.80 2.16 2.69
C ALA A 256 3.43 3.63 2.32
N ASN A 257 2.92 3.89 1.12
CA ASN A 257 2.44 5.22 0.73
C ASN A 257 1.18 5.64 1.50
N THR A 258 0.33 4.68 1.89
CA THR A 258 -0.77 4.91 2.83
C THR A 258 -0.24 5.30 4.21
N ALA A 259 0.86 4.70 4.68
CA ALA A 259 1.50 5.08 5.95
C ALA A 259 2.06 6.51 5.93
N PHE A 260 2.76 6.91 4.86
CA PHE A 260 3.22 8.29 4.69
C PHE A 260 2.04 9.28 4.65
N THR A 261 0.97 8.94 3.92
CA THR A 261 -0.24 9.77 3.86
C THR A 261 -0.91 9.94 5.23
N ASN A 262 -1.08 8.84 5.97
CA ASN A 262 -1.65 8.84 7.32
C ASN A 262 -0.80 9.65 8.30
N SER A 263 0.52 9.52 8.24
CA SER A 263 1.47 10.23 9.11
C SER A 263 1.85 11.64 8.62
N GLN A 264 1.15 12.19 7.61
CA GLN A 264 1.38 13.53 7.04
C GLN A 264 2.83 13.76 6.53
N ILE A 265 3.46 12.71 5.99
CA ILE A 265 4.82 12.77 5.44
C ILE A 265 4.71 13.06 3.94
N ASN A 266 5.29 14.18 3.49
CA ASN A 266 5.11 14.69 2.13
C ASN A 266 6.10 14.06 1.13
N THR A 267 6.04 12.73 0.97
CA THR A 267 6.78 11.95 -0.02
C THR A 267 6.00 10.67 -0.38
N GLN A 268 6.37 9.99 -1.46
CA GLN A 268 5.81 8.69 -1.88
C GLN A 268 6.93 7.77 -2.39
N PHE A 269 6.88 6.48 -2.05
CA PHE A 269 7.70 5.47 -2.71
C PHE A 269 7.17 5.25 -4.13
N ARG A 270 8.07 5.24 -5.12
CA ARG A 270 7.77 4.89 -6.51
C ARG A 270 8.50 3.61 -6.88
N LEU A 271 7.74 2.55 -7.15
CA LEU A 271 8.27 1.27 -7.63
C LEU A 271 8.77 1.44 -9.08
N VAL A 272 10.06 1.71 -9.28
CA VAL A 272 10.62 1.99 -10.62
C VAL A 272 10.84 0.73 -11.46
N HIS A 273 11.01 -0.43 -10.81
CA HIS A 273 11.13 -1.73 -11.48
C HIS A 273 10.84 -2.91 -10.55
N THR A 274 10.50 -4.04 -11.15
CA THR A 274 10.36 -5.35 -10.49
C THR A 274 11.08 -6.42 -11.31
N ALA A 275 11.94 -7.22 -10.70
CA ALA A 275 12.66 -8.30 -11.39
C ALA A 275 12.75 -9.58 -10.55
N GLU A 276 12.69 -10.72 -11.22
CA GLU A 276 13.07 -12.01 -10.65
C GLU A 276 14.60 -12.14 -10.64
N THR A 277 15.16 -12.67 -9.55
CA THR A 277 16.58 -13.08 -9.46
C THR A 277 16.69 -14.59 -9.22
N ASP A 278 17.73 -15.21 -9.80
CA ASP A 278 18.03 -16.65 -9.67
C ASP A 278 18.80 -16.91 -8.36
N TYR A 279 18.22 -16.44 -7.25
CA TYR A 279 18.78 -16.56 -5.90
C TYR A 279 18.10 -17.67 -5.11
N ALA A 280 18.91 -18.44 -4.38
CA ALA A 280 18.45 -19.51 -3.50
C ALA A 280 18.50 -19.03 -2.04
N GLU A 281 17.33 -18.71 -1.50
CA GLU A 281 17.07 -18.27 -0.12
C GLU A 281 17.84 -19.15 0.89
N THR A 282 18.72 -18.55 1.71
CA THR A 282 19.48 -19.34 2.69
C THR A 282 18.71 -19.63 3.98
N GLY A 283 17.57 -18.97 4.19
CA GLY A 283 16.85 -18.99 5.45
C GLY A 283 17.59 -18.22 6.54
N ASN A 284 18.38 -17.21 6.16
CA ASN A 284 19.14 -16.39 7.07
C ASN A 284 19.21 -14.94 6.57
N TYR A 285 18.21 -14.16 6.98
CA TYR A 285 18.08 -12.71 6.78
C TYR A 285 19.41 -11.92 6.74
N ASN A 286 20.39 -12.19 7.61
CA ASN A 286 21.69 -11.48 7.59
C ASN A 286 22.60 -11.90 6.42
N THR A 287 22.61 -13.18 6.06
CA THR A 287 23.34 -13.70 4.89
C THR A 287 22.67 -13.20 3.60
N ASP A 288 21.35 -13.37 3.50
CA ASP A 288 20.56 -12.99 2.32
C ASP A 288 20.64 -11.46 2.07
N LEU A 289 20.58 -10.64 3.13
CA LEU A 289 20.81 -9.19 3.07
C LEU A 289 22.26 -8.82 2.68
N SER A 290 23.26 -9.58 3.16
CA SER A 290 24.66 -9.31 2.83
C SER A 290 24.96 -9.60 1.37
N HIS A 291 24.46 -10.72 0.83
CA HIS A 291 24.55 -11.04 -0.60
C HIS A 291 23.88 -9.97 -1.45
N LEU A 292 22.68 -9.50 -1.08
CA LEU A 292 21.97 -8.43 -1.80
C LEU A 292 22.72 -7.07 -1.83
N ARG A 293 23.63 -6.83 -0.88
CA ARG A 293 24.47 -5.62 -0.84
C ARG A 293 25.79 -5.78 -1.62
N SER A 294 26.31 -7.00 -1.71
CA SER A 294 27.56 -7.32 -2.41
C SER A 294 27.46 -7.08 -3.91
N THR A 295 28.55 -6.60 -4.52
CA THR A 295 28.58 -6.24 -5.96
C THR A 295 29.42 -7.14 -6.85
N ASN A 296 30.12 -8.10 -6.24
CA ASN A 296 30.98 -9.08 -6.91
C ASN A 296 31.27 -10.26 -5.96
N ASP A 297 30.24 -10.85 -5.33
CA ASP A 297 30.42 -12.10 -4.55
C ASP A 297 29.80 -13.34 -5.23
N GLY A 298 29.10 -13.14 -6.34
CA GLY A 298 28.46 -14.20 -7.14
C GLY A 298 26.99 -14.40 -6.86
N PHE A 299 26.39 -13.60 -5.95
CA PHE A 299 24.96 -13.62 -5.65
C PHE A 299 24.33 -12.26 -5.99
N MET A 300 23.28 -12.25 -6.81
CA MET A 300 22.49 -11.02 -7.11
C MET A 300 23.29 -9.83 -7.69
N ASP A 301 24.52 -10.04 -8.19
CA ASP A 301 25.37 -8.99 -8.76
C ASP A 301 24.64 -8.17 -9.87
N GLU A 302 23.69 -8.77 -10.59
CA GLU A 302 22.86 -8.12 -11.61
C GLU A 302 21.89 -7.07 -11.06
N VAL A 303 21.49 -7.18 -9.78
CA VAL A 303 20.56 -6.26 -9.12
C VAL A 303 21.16 -4.85 -9.05
N HIS A 304 22.49 -4.73 -8.95
CA HIS A 304 23.16 -3.43 -8.98
C HIS A 304 23.12 -2.78 -10.37
N ALA A 305 23.15 -3.57 -11.44
CA ALA A 305 22.96 -3.06 -12.80
C ALA A 305 21.50 -2.58 -12.99
N LEU A 306 20.52 -3.34 -12.51
CA LEU A 306 19.10 -2.94 -12.53
C LEU A 306 18.88 -1.65 -11.72
N ARG A 307 19.42 -1.56 -10.50
CA ARG A 307 19.33 -0.35 -9.64
C ARG A 307 19.87 0.89 -10.35
N ASN A 308 21.04 0.77 -10.98
CA ASN A 308 21.69 1.87 -11.70
C ASN A 308 20.96 2.25 -13.01
N ALA A 309 20.34 1.29 -13.70
CA ALA A 309 19.53 1.52 -14.89
C ALA A 309 18.19 2.21 -14.57
N HIS A 310 17.48 1.73 -13.54
CA HIS A 310 16.15 2.19 -13.15
C HIS A 310 16.14 3.33 -12.13
N LYS A 311 17.31 3.82 -11.69
CA LYS A 311 17.48 4.96 -10.76
C LYS A 311 16.89 4.74 -9.36
N ALA A 312 16.87 3.48 -8.91
CA ALA A 312 16.36 3.12 -7.60
C ALA A 312 17.30 3.56 -6.45
N ASP A 313 16.83 4.51 -5.64
CA ASP A 313 17.48 4.92 -4.40
C ASP A 313 17.54 3.79 -3.38
N LEU A 314 16.45 3.03 -3.24
CA LEU A 314 16.31 1.90 -2.32
C LEU A 314 16.12 0.59 -3.09
N VAL A 315 16.66 -0.50 -2.54
CA VAL A 315 16.45 -1.87 -3.07
C VAL A 315 15.88 -2.76 -1.97
N THR A 316 14.97 -3.65 -2.35
CA THR A 316 14.39 -4.66 -1.45
C THR A 316 14.29 -6.01 -2.14
N LEU A 317 14.58 -7.10 -1.44
CA LEU A 317 14.38 -8.48 -1.87
C LEU A 317 13.19 -9.09 -1.15
N ILE A 318 12.31 -9.80 -1.88
CA ILE A 318 11.18 -10.53 -1.29
C ILE A 318 11.40 -12.04 -1.39
N GLU A 319 11.26 -12.73 -0.25
CA GLU A 319 11.53 -14.16 -0.07
C GLU A 319 10.30 -14.90 0.53
N ASP A 320 10.20 -16.22 0.33
CA ASP A 320 9.21 -17.11 0.97
C ASP A 320 9.76 -17.77 2.27
N ASN A 321 11.05 -17.61 2.57
CA ASN A 321 11.69 -18.20 3.74
C ASN A 321 12.97 -17.44 4.16
N ILE A 322 12.80 -16.32 4.87
CA ILE A 322 13.90 -15.48 5.39
C ILE A 322 14.48 -15.98 6.74
N GLY A 323 13.75 -16.83 7.46
CA GLY A 323 14.14 -17.39 8.77
C GLY A 323 13.06 -17.29 9.85
N ASP A 324 13.40 -16.74 11.02
CA ASP A 324 12.51 -16.58 12.18
C ASP A 324 12.00 -15.14 12.42
N ALA A 325 12.29 -14.23 11.50
CA ALA A 325 11.86 -12.83 11.47
C ALA A 325 10.97 -12.52 10.24
N CYS A 326 10.32 -11.36 10.22
CA CYS A 326 9.53 -10.90 9.08
C CYS A 326 10.36 -10.17 8.00
N GLY A 327 11.56 -9.70 8.31
CA GLY A 327 12.37 -8.84 7.45
C GLY A 327 13.62 -8.32 8.16
N VAL A 328 14.53 -7.71 7.40
CA VAL A 328 15.71 -7.02 7.90
C VAL A 328 16.19 -5.95 6.90
N ALA A 329 16.86 -4.92 7.39
CA ALA A 329 17.47 -3.86 6.60
C ALA A 329 18.80 -3.41 7.19
N TYR A 330 19.60 -2.70 6.39
CA TYR A 330 20.63 -1.81 6.95
C TYR A 330 19.99 -0.51 7.43
N VAL A 331 20.53 0.09 8.50
CA VAL A 331 20.00 1.35 9.05
C VAL A 331 20.94 2.53 8.81
N MET A 332 20.39 3.62 8.24
CA MET A 332 21.09 4.90 8.09
C MET A 332 21.13 5.65 9.43
N SER A 333 21.94 5.18 10.37
CA SER A 333 22.12 5.78 11.71
C SER A 333 22.80 7.16 11.69
N SER A 334 23.29 7.61 10.53
CA SER A 334 23.74 8.98 10.26
C SER A 334 23.46 9.33 8.80
N VAL A 335 22.81 10.46 8.54
CA VAL A 335 22.40 10.87 7.18
C VAL A 335 23.63 11.19 6.33
N SER A 336 23.84 10.40 5.27
CA SER A 336 25.01 10.53 4.39
C SER A 336 24.70 9.93 3.02
N ALA A 337 25.10 10.64 1.94
CA ALA A 337 24.97 10.15 0.57
C ALA A 337 25.72 8.82 0.35
N ASN A 338 26.79 8.57 1.11
CA ASN A 338 27.55 7.31 1.04
C ASN A 338 26.73 6.09 1.47
N PHE A 339 25.65 6.26 2.24
CA PHE A 339 24.76 5.16 2.64
C PHE A 339 24.03 4.52 1.43
N ALA A 340 24.06 5.15 0.25
CA ALA A 340 23.61 4.54 -0.99
C ALA A 340 24.18 3.11 -1.20
N ASN A 341 25.43 2.86 -0.78
CA ASN A 341 26.08 1.53 -0.88
C ASN A 341 25.47 0.45 0.03
N SER A 342 24.58 0.83 0.96
CA SER A 342 23.97 -0.04 1.97
C SER A 342 22.44 0.09 2.03
N ALA A 343 21.80 0.84 1.14
CA ALA A 343 20.35 1.07 1.13
C ALA A 343 19.54 -0.14 0.60
N PHE A 344 19.66 -1.28 1.29
CA PHE A 344 19.14 -2.60 0.92
C PHE A 344 18.34 -3.23 2.08
N SER A 345 17.30 -4.00 1.75
CA SER A 345 16.51 -4.79 2.71
C SER A 345 16.03 -6.12 2.15
N VAL A 346 15.63 -7.04 3.03
CA VAL A 346 14.99 -8.32 2.69
C VAL A 346 13.68 -8.47 3.50
N VAL A 347 12.62 -9.00 2.89
CA VAL A 347 11.27 -9.08 3.48
C VAL A 347 10.61 -10.43 3.18
N GLU A 348 10.03 -11.06 4.19
CA GLU A 348 9.18 -12.26 4.06
C GLU A 348 7.84 -11.88 3.38
N ASP A 349 7.45 -12.63 2.35
CA ASP A 349 6.25 -12.39 1.56
C ASP A 349 4.94 -12.46 2.39
N ASP A 350 4.86 -13.40 3.33
CA ASP A 350 3.79 -13.56 4.33
C ASP A 350 3.75 -12.42 5.38
N CYS A 351 4.77 -11.57 5.44
CA CYS A 351 4.84 -10.41 6.33
C CYS A 351 4.59 -9.05 5.63
N ILE A 352 4.36 -9.03 4.30
CA ILE A 352 3.98 -7.82 3.56
C ILE A 352 2.66 -7.23 4.09
N SER A 353 1.68 -8.09 4.36
CA SER A 353 0.40 -7.70 4.99
C SER A 353 0.58 -7.18 6.42
N GLY A 354 1.71 -7.48 7.07
CA GLY A 354 2.15 -6.94 8.35
C GLY A 354 2.77 -5.53 8.30
N TYR A 355 2.88 -4.90 7.12
CA TYR A 355 3.62 -3.65 6.86
C TYR A 355 5.15 -3.74 6.97
N THR A 356 5.74 -4.93 6.79
CA THR A 356 7.20 -5.09 6.97
C THR A 356 8.00 -4.34 5.91
N LEU A 357 7.55 -4.31 4.65
CA LEU A 357 8.22 -3.49 3.63
C LEU A 357 8.34 -2.01 4.03
N ALA A 358 7.31 -1.43 4.65
CA ALA A 358 7.35 -0.05 5.14
C ALA A 358 8.32 0.12 6.34
N HIS A 359 8.52 -0.91 7.14
CA HIS A 359 9.45 -0.92 8.27
C HIS A 359 10.89 -0.93 7.77
N GLU A 360 11.23 -1.86 6.87
CA GLU A 360 12.58 -2.00 6.33
C GLU A 360 13.01 -0.80 5.49
N LEU A 361 12.12 -0.24 4.65
CA LEU A 361 12.41 1.01 3.95
C LEU A 361 12.57 2.18 4.94
N GLY A 362 11.87 2.15 6.08
CA GLY A 362 12.04 3.09 7.18
C GLY A 362 13.42 3.02 7.86
N HIS A 363 14.04 1.84 7.92
CA HIS A 363 15.43 1.68 8.37
C HIS A 363 16.44 2.24 7.35
N ASN A 364 16.25 1.95 6.06
CA ASN A 364 17.07 2.56 5.00
C ASN A 364 16.98 4.10 5.02
N MET A 365 15.83 4.66 5.42
CA MET A 365 15.60 6.10 5.60
C MET A 365 16.04 6.64 6.98
N GLY A 366 16.65 5.81 7.83
CA GLY A 366 17.30 6.23 9.08
C GLY A 366 16.44 6.21 10.34
N SER A 367 15.28 5.55 10.33
CA SER A 367 14.58 5.18 11.57
C SER A 367 15.27 4.00 12.26
N MET A 368 15.17 3.95 13.58
CA MET A 368 15.28 2.73 14.37
C MET A 368 13.88 2.24 14.79
N HIS A 369 13.80 1.23 15.66
CA HIS A 369 12.54 0.84 16.29
C HIS A 369 12.01 1.93 17.23
N ASP A 370 11.13 1.61 18.20
CA ASP A 370 10.83 2.58 19.26
C ASP A 370 11.98 2.73 20.27
N ARG A 371 11.88 3.77 21.10
CA ARG A 371 13.02 4.33 21.85
C ARG A 371 13.60 3.41 22.95
N VAL A 372 12.94 2.30 23.30
CA VAL A 372 13.45 1.36 24.32
C VAL A 372 14.35 0.30 23.71
N GLU A 373 13.95 -0.30 22.59
CA GLU A 373 14.68 -1.40 21.92
C GLU A 373 15.40 -0.99 20.62
N GLY A 374 15.22 0.25 20.15
CA GLY A 374 15.71 0.71 18.84
C GLY A 374 17.18 1.14 18.78
N GLY A 375 17.83 1.54 19.87
CA GLY A 375 19.22 2.02 19.80
C GLY A 375 19.36 3.43 19.21
N THR A 376 20.05 3.58 18.06
CA THR A 376 20.46 4.89 17.49
C THR A 376 20.04 5.05 16.01
N GLY A 377 19.00 5.84 15.76
CA GLY A 377 18.63 6.28 14.40
C GLY A 377 19.31 7.59 13.99
N ALA A 378 19.04 8.04 12.75
CA ALA A 378 19.65 9.23 12.11
C ALA A 378 19.60 10.52 12.94
N TYR A 379 18.56 10.67 13.77
CA TYR A 379 18.34 11.80 14.66
C TYR A 379 17.82 11.31 16.02
N PRO A 380 17.93 12.09 17.12
CA PRO A 380 17.46 11.71 18.45
C PRO A 380 15.94 11.48 18.62
N TYR A 381 15.19 11.53 17.53
CA TYR A 381 13.74 11.34 17.45
C TYR A 381 13.34 10.38 16.30
N SER A 382 14.30 9.75 15.63
CA SER A 382 14.11 8.75 14.56
C SER A 382 13.63 7.40 15.10
N PHE A 383 12.52 7.40 15.84
CA PHE A 383 12.02 6.24 16.57
C PHE A 383 10.53 6.03 16.34
N GLY A 384 10.12 4.77 16.33
CA GLY A 384 8.72 4.38 16.47
C GLY A 384 8.13 4.83 17.82
N HIS A 385 6.81 4.90 17.88
CA HIS A 385 6.02 5.08 19.09
C HIS A 385 5.06 3.91 19.32
N LYS A 386 4.86 3.51 20.59
CA LYS A 386 3.90 2.50 21.03
C LYS A 386 3.24 2.90 22.35
N GLU A 387 1.95 2.58 22.50
CA GLU A 387 1.20 2.74 23.74
C GLU A 387 0.48 1.43 24.09
N ALA A 388 0.79 0.88 25.27
CA ALA A 388 0.31 -0.43 25.70
C ALA A 388 -1.22 -0.43 25.91
N GLY A 389 -1.88 -1.44 25.36
CA GLY A 389 -3.33 -1.56 25.29
C GLY A 389 -3.99 -0.67 24.24
N LYS A 390 -3.21 0.03 23.38
CA LYS A 390 -3.73 0.91 22.32
C LYS A 390 -3.27 0.51 20.92
N PHE A 391 -2.01 0.82 20.58
CA PHE A 391 -1.45 0.68 19.23
C PHE A 391 0.08 0.74 19.26
N ARG A 392 0.72 0.29 18.17
CA ARG A 392 2.11 0.59 17.83
C ARG A 392 2.21 1.11 16.40
N THR A 393 3.03 2.13 16.20
CA THR A 393 3.42 2.58 14.85
C THR A 393 4.29 1.54 14.15
N ILE A 394 4.46 1.66 12.83
CA ILE A 394 5.14 0.68 11.97
C ILE A 394 6.52 0.27 12.52
N MET A 395 7.33 1.24 12.95
CA MET A 395 8.69 1.00 13.43
C MET A 395 8.74 0.42 14.85
N ALA A 396 7.70 0.60 15.66
CA ALA A 396 7.75 0.23 17.07
C ALA A 396 7.58 -1.28 17.28
N TYR A 397 8.29 -1.87 18.24
CA TYR A 397 8.17 -3.29 18.55
C TYR A 397 6.83 -3.63 19.25
N PRO A 398 6.38 -4.90 19.23
CA PRO A 398 5.29 -5.39 20.06
C PRO A 398 5.48 -5.06 21.55
N CYS A 399 4.38 -5.03 22.31
CA CYS A 399 4.41 -4.71 23.74
C CYS A 399 3.39 -5.54 24.53
N SER A 400 3.63 -5.66 25.84
CA SER A 400 2.73 -6.35 26.78
C SER A 400 1.75 -5.37 27.43
N PRO A 401 0.45 -5.70 27.58
CA PRO A 401 -0.17 -6.98 27.21
C PRO A 401 -0.53 -7.10 25.72
N SER A 402 -0.62 -5.98 24.99
CA SER A 402 -0.99 -5.90 23.57
C SER A 402 -0.74 -4.48 23.06
N CYS A 403 -0.39 -4.33 21.77
CA CYS A 403 -0.49 -3.09 21.01
C CYS A 403 -0.48 -3.41 19.49
N PRO A 404 -1.65 -3.42 18.81
CA PRO A 404 -1.73 -3.73 17.39
C PRO A 404 -0.99 -2.71 16.51
N ARG A 405 -0.35 -3.19 15.44
CA ARG A 405 0.40 -2.37 14.47
C ARG A 405 -0.57 -1.62 13.55
N ILE A 406 -0.57 -0.29 13.63
CA ILE A 406 -1.38 0.59 12.78
C ILE A 406 -0.57 1.08 11.57
N ASN A 407 -1.23 1.48 10.49
CA ASN A 407 -0.55 1.94 9.26
C ASN A 407 -0.05 3.40 9.37
N HIS A 408 0.79 3.67 10.36
CA HIS A 408 1.32 5.00 10.66
C HIS A 408 2.79 4.87 11.09
N PHE A 409 3.63 5.76 10.58
CA PHE A 409 4.89 6.16 11.23
C PHE A 409 4.62 7.19 12.34
N SER A 410 5.55 7.40 13.28
CA SER A 410 5.31 8.33 14.39
C SER A 410 5.29 9.80 13.95
N ASN A 411 4.24 10.54 14.34
CA ASN A 411 4.13 11.98 14.17
C ASN A 411 3.34 12.59 15.35
N PRO A 412 3.92 13.53 16.14
CA PRO A 412 3.24 14.14 17.28
C PRO A 412 2.06 15.07 16.93
N ASN A 413 1.83 15.34 15.64
CA ASN A 413 0.70 16.15 15.14
C ASN A 413 -0.47 15.29 14.63
N VAL A 414 -0.32 13.96 14.61
CA VAL A 414 -1.31 13.01 14.06
C VAL A 414 -1.84 12.12 15.17
N SER A 415 -3.17 12.13 15.35
CA SER A 415 -3.85 11.29 16.35
C SER A 415 -4.59 10.11 15.72
N TYR A 416 -4.31 8.90 16.21
CA TYR A 416 -5.03 7.68 15.90
C TYR A 416 -6.37 7.66 16.67
N GLN A 417 -7.45 7.25 15.98
CA GLN A 417 -8.83 7.29 16.47
C GLN A 417 -9.23 8.66 17.07
N GLY A 418 -8.64 9.75 16.57
CA GLY A 418 -8.85 11.12 17.05
C GLY A 418 -8.47 11.36 18.52
N THR A 419 -7.75 10.43 19.16
CA THR A 419 -7.56 10.41 20.62
C THR A 419 -6.09 10.24 21.02
N TRP A 420 -5.38 9.28 20.40
CA TRP A 420 -4.04 8.87 20.83
C TRP A 420 -2.99 9.43 19.87
N GLN A 421 -2.02 10.22 20.35
CA GLN A 421 -1.00 10.80 19.48
C GLN A 421 -0.06 9.71 18.97
N THR A 422 0.21 9.69 17.66
CA THR A 422 1.06 8.66 17.05
C THR A 422 2.56 8.90 17.25
N GLY A 423 2.96 10.03 17.84
CA GLY A 423 4.35 10.35 18.16
C GLY A 423 4.50 11.28 19.36
N ILE A 424 5.74 11.52 19.76
CA ILE A 424 6.13 12.40 20.87
C ILE A 424 7.13 13.43 20.35
N ASP A 425 6.80 14.72 20.46
CA ASP A 425 7.60 15.80 19.92
C ASP A 425 8.96 15.94 20.62
N HIS A 426 10.00 16.06 19.81
CA HIS A 426 11.38 16.24 20.26
C HIS A 426 11.62 17.59 20.95
N ASN A 427 10.93 18.66 20.56
CA ASN A 427 11.18 19.99 21.12
C ASN A 427 10.65 20.11 22.56
N THR A 428 9.55 19.42 22.88
CA THR A 428 8.96 19.37 24.22
C THR A 428 9.48 18.22 25.09
N SER A 429 9.75 17.06 24.49
CA SER A 429 10.07 15.81 25.21
C SER A 429 11.28 15.05 24.61
N PRO A 430 12.47 15.67 24.50
CA PRO A 430 13.63 15.06 23.82
C PRO A 430 14.15 13.76 24.47
N ALA A 431 13.82 13.54 25.75
CA ALA A 431 14.16 12.32 26.48
C ALA A 431 13.22 11.13 26.21
N THR A 432 12.12 11.33 25.49
CA THR A 432 11.13 10.29 25.14
C THR A 432 10.61 10.37 23.70
N SER A 433 11.17 11.26 22.88
CA SER A 433 10.65 11.62 21.55
C SER A 433 10.66 10.50 20.52
N ALA A 434 9.63 10.50 19.69
CA ALA A 434 9.38 9.58 18.58
C ALA A 434 8.63 10.35 17.48
N ASP A 435 9.35 10.74 16.43
CA ASP A 435 8.89 11.65 15.37
C ASP A 435 9.55 11.25 14.03
N ASN A 436 9.13 10.10 13.51
CA ASN A 436 9.55 9.59 12.21
C ASN A 436 9.22 10.57 11.08
N ALA A 437 8.10 11.28 11.17
CA ALA A 437 7.71 12.27 10.16
C ALA A 437 8.79 13.36 9.98
N ARG A 438 9.26 13.96 11.08
CA ARG A 438 10.38 14.91 11.05
C ARG A 438 11.69 14.26 10.64
N ALA A 439 11.97 13.05 11.12
CA ALA A 439 13.22 12.33 10.81
C ALA A 439 13.36 12.04 9.31
N PHE A 440 12.33 11.45 8.70
CA PHE A 440 12.31 11.18 7.27
C PHE A 440 12.35 12.48 6.46
N THR A 441 11.54 13.48 6.81
CA THR A 441 11.53 14.80 6.13
C THR A 441 12.93 15.43 6.02
N ASN A 442 13.75 15.32 7.06
CA ASN A 442 15.12 15.83 7.06
C ASN A 442 16.11 14.97 6.24
N ALA A 443 15.80 13.69 6.01
CA ALA A 443 16.61 12.76 5.23
C ALA A 443 16.23 12.69 3.74
N LEU A 444 15.01 13.09 3.34
CA LEU A 444 14.46 12.89 1.98
C LEU A 444 15.42 13.34 0.87
N SER A 445 16.01 14.53 0.98
CA SER A 445 16.91 15.09 -0.03
C SER A 445 18.21 14.30 -0.20
N THR A 446 18.64 13.55 0.82
CA THR A 446 19.79 12.64 0.73
C THR A 446 19.39 11.30 0.14
N VAL A 447 18.26 10.72 0.58
CA VAL A 447 17.79 9.41 0.12
C VAL A 447 17.38 9.46 -1.35
N ALA A 448 16.56 10.43 -1.76
CA ALA A 448 16.10 10.60 -3.16
C ALA A 448 17.20 10.96 -4.17
N ASN A 449 18.44 11.14 -3.70
CA ASN A 449 19.60 11.40 -4.54
C ASN A 449 20.65 10.27 -4.43
N PHE A 450 20.33 9.13 -3.79
CA PHE A 450 21.19 7.94 -3.80
C PHE A 450 21.41 7.42 -5.22
N ARG A 451 20.40 7.49 -6.11
CA ARG A 451 20.52 7.19 -7.54
C ARG A 451 19.81 8.22 -8.45
N ASN A 452 19.72 9.48 -7.99
CA ASN A 452 19.12 10.66 -8.63
C ASN A 452 18.60 10.43 -10.07
N SER A 453 17.29 10.32 -10.18
CA SER A 453 16.56 10.13 -11.44
C SER A 453 16.55 11.36 -12.35
N GLY A 454 16.83 12.56 -11.79
CA GLY A 454 16.63 13.85 -12.45
C GLY A 454 15.15 14.27 -12.54
N ASP A 455 14.25 13.53 -11.90
CA ASP A 455 12.82 13.83 -11.90
C ASP A 455 12.48 14.91 -10.85
N THR A 456 11.60 15.83 -11.23
CA THR A 456 11.05 16.87 -10.34
C THR A 456 9.52 16.85 -10.34
N THR A 457 8.92 15.72 -10.76
CA THR A 457 7.47 15.54 -10.80
C THR A 457 6.95 15.36 -9.38
N ALA A 458 6.28 16.39 -8.86
CA ALA A 458 5.63 16.31 -7.57
C ALA A 458 4.58 15.18 -7.56
N PRO A 459 4.46 14.40 -6.46
CA PRO A 459 3.45 13.36 -6.33
C PRO A 459 2.03 13.94 -6.47
N PRO A 460 1.06 13.13 -6.93
CA PRO A 460 -0.33 13.54 -6.95
C PRO A 460 -0.79 13.96 -5.55
N ALA A 461 -1.28 15.19 -5.42
CA ALA A 461 -1.66 15.77 -4.14
C ALA A 461 -2.69 14.87 -3.41
N PRO A 462 -2.54 14.60 -2.11
CA PRO A 462 -3.45 13.72 -1.38
C PRO A 462 -4.90 14.21 -1.46
N ALA A 463 -5.78 13.36 -2.00
CA ALA A 463 -7.20 13.69 -2.26
C ALA A 463 -8.01 14.05 -0.99
N ASN A 464 -7.41 13.90 0.19
CA ASN A 464 -8.06 13.94 1.50
C ASN A 464 -7.77 15.24 2.29
N PHE A 465 -7.07 16.23 1.71
CA PHE A 465 -6.78 17.51 2.37
C PHE A 465 -8.05 18.37 2.61
N ARG A 466 -8.76 18.08 3.70
CA ARG A 466 -9.74 19.01 4.28
C ARG A 466 -9.03 20.06 5.11
N ILE A 467 -8.83 21.24 4.53
CA ILE A 467 -8.56 22.45 5.32
C ILE A 467 -9.79 22.70 6.19
N ILE A 468 -9.66 22.50 7.49
CA ILE A 468 -10.63 22.99 8.47
C ILE A 468 -10.29 24.47 8.69
N SER A 469 -10.96 25.34 7.92
CA SER A 469 -11.01 26.77 8.22
C SER A 469 -11.70 26.97 9.59
N PRO A 470 -11.31 28.01 10.36
CA PRO A 470 -11.78 28.23 11.73
C PRO A 470 -13.26 28.63 11.83
#